data_AF-A0A9J7BNC9-F1
#
_entry.id   AF-A0A9J7BNC9-F1
#
_cell.length_a   1.000
_cell.length_b   1.000
_cell.length_c   1.000
_cell.angle_alpha   90.00
_cell.angle_beta   90.00
_cell.angle_gamma   90.00
#
_symmetry.space_group_name_H-M   'P 1'
#
loop_
_entity.id
_entity.type
_entity.pdbx_description
1 polymer ?
#
loop_
_entity_poly.entity_id
_entity_poly.type
_entity_poly.pdbx_seq_one_letter_code
_entity_poly.pdbx_strand_id
1 'polypeptide(L)'
;MVQAPASNRGEMERAELDAVLRALTRTPRLANLLSFVAERYFGGRTEEITEYNIATEVFARSKTTFDPSQDSIVRVEAYRLRKRLREYYTTEGSNHELEISLPSGSYTPSFATRSSQATSPQPTGPNQTGTQSSNSEESTVEELHGSENVLSSTASGPPTLRERYLGRFGGVVAALAVLILVLGAVIALAVRSRSAPASRAATAKPATPVESRDVSTVNARGPVRILAGYQGTPRIDSTGAYWEADRYVEGGAAFRRPGPPVARSSDPMLFDYWRTGDFEYKIPLQGGPWELHLFFVASQPEDINQDTFHVAANWKLLLPGFNISSDALGVNIADERVFRDVYPTQWGYLSLKFTKELGSPSVSAIELLPGIPHKQLPIRLVMQKTAVTDHEGNVWHPDNYYQNGVTSDTPRRVGSTADPDLYAHERYGHFTYSIPVDPRDRYSVVLHFAELYWGPKASGSGGVGSRVFRVICNGSTLLDRFDLYKEAGTLNAVTKTFSHLRPSPEGKLDLTFEPIVNFATVSAIEVIDEAE
;
A
#
# COMPACT_ATOMS: atom_id res chain seq x y z
N MET A 1 35.85 31.20 21.92
CA MET A 1 34.87 30.22 21.39
C MET A 1 35.04 28.96 22.21
N VAL A 2 34.21 28.78 23.25
CA VAL A 2 34.40 27.71 24.25
C VAL A 2 33.51 26.53 23.87
N GLN A 3 34.13 25.37 23.67
CA GLN A 3 33.42 24.12 23.40
C GLN A 3 32.76 23.65 24.70
N ALA A 4 31.43 23.54 24.72
CA ALA A 4 30.70 23.08 25.91
C ALA A 4 31.13 21.66 26.29
N PRO A 5 31.27 21.33 27.60
CA PRO A 5 31.68 19.99 28.02
C PRO A 5 30.65 18.94 27.59
N ALA A 6 31.13 17.76 27.17
CA ALA A 6 30.32 16.73 26.54
C ALA A 6 29.15 16.21 27.41
N SER A 7 29.24 16.33 28.74
CA SER A 7 28.16 16.02 29.67
C SER A 7 26.92 16.90 29.44
N ASN A 8 27.11 18.22 29.29
CA ASN A 8 26.01 19.17 29.13
C ASN A 8 25.25 18.93 27.80
N ARG A 9 25.99 18.62 26.72
CA ARG A 9 25.36 18.28 25.42
C ARG A 9 24.48 17.03 25.52
N GLY A 10 24.96 15.97 26.17
CA GLY A 10 24.17 14.74 26.35
C GLY A 10 22.97 14.91 27.28
N GLU A 11 22.96 15.91 28.16
CA GLU A 11 21.80 16.28 28.97
C GLU A 11 20.78 17.08 28.14
N MET A 12 21.23 18.04 27.33
CA MET A 12 20.38 18.79 26.40
C MET A 12 19.70 17.88 25.36
N GLU A 13 20.44 16.93 24.77
CA GLU A 13 19.90 15.98 23.79
C GLU A 13 18.82 15.06 24.40
N ARG A 14 18.94 14.68 25.68
CA ARG A 14 17.91 13.93 26.41
C ARG A 14 16.70 14.78 26.78
N ALA A 15 16.92 16.03 27.21
CA ALA A 15 15.82 16.96 27.50
C ALA A 15 14.98 17.26 26.25
N GLU A 16 15.63 17.36 25.09
CA GLU A 16 14.98 17.54 23.80
C GLU A 16 14.18 16.28 23.40
N LEU A 17 14.77 15.08 23.56
CA LEU A 17 14.05 13.81 23.33
C LEU A 17 12.78 13.73 24.17
N ASP A 18 12.85 14.05 25.47
CA ASP A 18 11.70 14.04 26.37
C ASP A 18 10.61 15.03 25.94
N ALA A 19 10.98 16.19 25.38
CA ALA A 19 10.02 17.15 24.84
C ALA A 19 9.30 16.60 23.59
N VAL A 20 10.05 16.05 22.64
CA VAL A 20 9.48 15.42 21.44
C VAL A 20 8.61 14.21 21.79
N LEU A 21 9.03 13.35 22.71
CA LEU A 21 8.24 12.18 23.13
C LEU A 21 6.92 12.59 23.78
N ARG A 22 6.87 13.69 24.55
CA ARG A 22 5.61 14.27 25.04
C ARG A 22 4.69 14.72 23.90
N ALA A 23 5.24 15.32 22.85
CA ALA A 23 4.49 15.72 21.64
C ALA A 23 4.06 14.53 20.74
N LEU A 24 4.64 13.34 20.95
CA LEU A 24 4.28 12.08 20.28
C LEU A 24 3.32 11.18 21.08
N THR A 25 2.82 11.63 22.24
CA THR A 25 1.89 10.86 23.11
C THR A 25 0.62 10.38 22.40
N ARG A 26 0.16 11.08 21.36
CA ARG A 26 -1.00 10.70 20.54
C ARG A 26 -0.67 9.69 19.43
N THR A 27 0.61 9.36 19.23
CA THR A 27 1.10 8.46 18.18
C THR A 27 2.09 7.42 18.76
N PRO A 28 1.61 6.42 19.52
CA PRO A 28 2.49 5.53 20.30
C PRO A 28 3.53 4.77 19.47
N ARG A 29 3.24 4.42 18.21
CA ARG A 29 4.21 3.76 17.32
C ARG A 29 5.43 4.64 17.02
N LEU A 30 5.21 5.94 16.79
CA LEU A 30 6.29 6.91 16.52
C LEU A 30 7.08 7.22 17.79
N ALA A 31 6.40 7.31 18.94
CA ALA A 31 7.05 7.44 20.23
C ALA A 31 7.96 6.24 20.52
N ASN A 32 7.44 5.02 20.41
CA ASN A 32 8.20 3.78 20.62
C ASN A 32 9.40 3.66 19.66
N LEU A 33 9.22 4.02 18.38
CA LEU A 33 10.31 4.06 17.40
C LEU A 33 11.40 5.06 17.82
N LEU A 34 11.01 6.30 18.15
CA LEU A 34 11.95 7.34 18.54
C LEU A 34 12.69 6.97 19.83
N SER A 35 11.98 6.44 20.84
CA SER A 35 12.57 5.93 22.08
C SER A 35 13.58 4.82 21.81
N PHE A 36 13.25 3.83 20.98
CA PHE A 36 14.15 2.72 20.65
C PHE A 36 15.44 3.21 19.98
N VAL A 37 15.35 4.02 18.93
CA VAL A 37 16.55 4.48 18.21
C VAL A 37 17.39 5.43 19.07
N ALA A 38 16.77 6.23 19.94
CA ALA A 38 17.48 7.11 20.85
C ALA A 38 18.12 6.37 22.04
N GLU A 39 17.49 5.32 22.57
CA GLU A 39 18.10 4.46 23.61
C GLU A 39 19.38 3.79 23.09
N ARG A 40 19.33 3.23 21.88
CA ARG A 40 20.49 2.62 21.23
C ARG A 40 21.57 3.66 20.89
N TYR A 41 21.17 4.87 20.45
CA TYR A 41 22.09 5.99 20.23
C TYR A 41 22.83 6.41 21.50
N PHE A 42 22.12 6.76 22.58
CA PHE A 42 22.73 7.15 23.86
C PHE A 42 23.47 6.00 24.55
N GLY A 43 23.11 4.76 24.25
CA GLY A 43 23.81 3.55 24.68
C GLY A 43 25.08 3.24 23.87
N GLY A 44 25.41 4.01 22.83
CA GLY A 44 26.56 3.79 21.96
C GLY A 44 26.45 2.59 21.01
N ARG A 45 25.25 2.03 20.84
CA ARG A 45 24.95 0.80 20.08
C ARG A 45 24.26 1.12 18.74
N THR A 46 24.83 2.05 17.97
CA THR A 46 24.19 2.55 16.74
C THR A 46 24.13 1.50 15.62
N GLU A 47 25.06 0.54 15.64
CA GLU A 47 25.09 -0.65 14.78
C GLU A 47 23.90 -1.59 14.99
N GLU A 48 23.25 -1.54 16.16
CA GLU A 48 22.04 -2.33 16.42
C GLU A 48 20.76 -1.68 15.86
N ILE A 49 20.84 -0.43 15.37
CA ILE A 49 19.70 0.33 14.84
C ILE A 49 19.41 -0.09 13.38
N THR A 50 19.08 -1.38 13.21
CA THR A 50 18.81 -2.01 11.91
C THR A 50 17.32 -2.14 11.64
N GLU A 51 16.94 -2.23 10.36
CA GLU A 51 15.54 -2.46 9.97
C GLU A 51 14.95 -3.72 10.61
N TYR A 52 15.75 -4.78 10.72
CA TYR A 52 15.35 -6.04 11.36
C TYR A 52 15.12 -5.91 12.86
N ASN A 53 16.01 -5.24 13.59
CA ASN A 53 15.85 -5.06 15.05
C ASN A 53 14.66 -4.15 15.36
N ILE A 54 14.50 -3.04 14.63
CA ILE A 54 13.34 -2.15 14.81
C ILE A 54 12.04 -2.92 14.52
N ALA A 55 11.97 -3.68 13.43
CA ALA A 55 10.77 -4.44 13.09
C ALA A 55 10.39 -5.45 14.18
N THR A 56 11.37 -6.21 14.67
CA THR A 56 11.13 -7.33 15.59
C THR A 56 11.02 -6.91 17.06
N GLU A 57 11.67 -5.82 17.47
CA GLU A 57 11.65 -5.32 18.86
C GLU A 57 10.64 -4.19 19.09
N VAL A 58 10.41 -3.30 18.11
CA VAL A 58 9.48 -2.16 18.25
C VAL A 58 8.10 -2.49 17.68
N PHE A 59 8.04 -3.12 16.51
CA PHE A 59 6.79 -3.44 15.80
C PHE A 59 6.36 -4.90 15.92
N ALA A 60 6.97 -5.64 16.86
CA ALA A 60 6.66 -7.03 17.20
C ALA A 60 6.60 -7.99 16.00
N ARG A 61 7.37 -7.71 14.93
CA ARG A 61 7.45 -8.61 13.77
C ARG A 61 8.17 -9.91 14.14
N SER A 62 7.78 -10.99 13.46
CA SER A 62 8.32 -12.32 13.72
C SER A 62 9.80 -12.42 13.38
N LYS A 63 10.63 -12.78 14.36
CA LYS A 63 12.07 -13.01 14.16
C LYS A 63 12.39 -14.15 13.18
N THR A 64 11.45 -15.03 12.87
CA THR A 64 11.64 -16.19 11.98
C THR A 64 11.05 -16.01 10.57
N THR A 65 10.19 -15.02 10.35
CA THR A 65 9.49 -14.83 9.06
C THR A 65 9.49 -13.39 8.55
N PHE A 66 10.06 -12.43 9.29
CA PHE A 66 10.19 -11.05 8.82
C PHE A 66 11.33 -10.93 7.81
N ASP A 67 11.01 -10.40 6.62
CA ASP A 67 11.96 -10.04 5.58
C ASP A 67 11.86 -8.52 5.33
N PRO A 68 12.92 -7.73 5.65
CA PRO A 68 12.93 -6.28 5.41
C PRO A 68 12.67 -5.91 3.94
N SER A 69 12.95 -6.77 2.97
CA SER A 69 12.70 -6.48 1.56
C SER A 69 11.21 -6.49 1.21
N GLN A 70 10.41 -7.32 1.90
CA GLN A 70 8.98 -7.53 1.63
C GLN A 70 8.05 -6.77 2.57
N ASP A 71 8.46 -6.51 3.82
CA ASP A 71 7.67 -5.80 4.82
C ASP A 71 8.30 -4.44 5.15
N SER A 72 7.67 -3.38 4.62
CA SER A 72 8.13 -1.98 4.69
C SER A 72 7.83 -1.29 6.02
N ILE A 73 7.28 -1.96 7.04
CA ILE A 73 6.76 -1.33 8.26
C ILE A 73 7.72 -0.32 8.91
N VAL A 74 9.01 -0.66 9.00
CA VAL A 74 10.03 0.22 9.58
C VAL A 74 10.34 1.43 8.69
N ARG A 75 10.43 1.23 7.37
CA ARG A 75 10.64 2.31 6.39
C ARG A 75 9.47 3.31 6.44
N VAL A 76 8.24 2.82 6.57
CA VAL A 76 7.02 3.62 6.68
C VAL A 76 6.94 4.38 8.00
N GLU A 77 7.12 3.71 9.15
CA GLU A 77 7.06 4.38 10.45
C GLU A 77 8.24 5.36 10.65
N ALA A 78 9.42 5.07 10.08
CA ALA A 78 10.53 6.02 10.04
C ALA A 78 10.23 7.24 9.13
N TYR A 79 9.52 7.07 8.01
CA TYR A 79 9.02 8.19 7.21
C TYR A 79 8.02 9.05 8.00
N ARG A 80 7.05 8.43 8.68
CA ARG A 80 6.07 9.11 9.53
C ARG A 80 6.75 9.89 10.67
N LEU A 81 7.75 9.28 11.33
CA LEU A 81 8.54 9.94 12.36
C LEU A 81 9.33 11.13 11.80
N ARG A 82 10.00 11.00 10.63
CA ARG A 82 10.66 12.12 9.94
C ARG A 82 9.72 13.27 9.63
N LYS A 83 8.51 12.98 9.14
CA LYS A 83 7.48 13.99 8.84
C LYS A 83 7.05 14.73 10.12
N ARG A 84 6.67 13.98 11.17
CA ARG A 84 6.21 14.55 12.44
C ARG A 84 7.31 15.33 13.18
N LEU A 85 8.57 14.90 13.10
CA LEU A 85 9.72 15.67 13.63
C LEU A 85 9.83 17.04 12.94
N ARG A 86 9.79 17.08 11.60
CA ARG A 86 9.80 18.36 10.87
C ARG A 86 8.62 19.26 11.24
N GLU A 87 7.41 18.71 11.29
CA GLU A 87 6.20 19.44 11.70
C GLU A 87 6.32 20.00 13.12
N TYR A 88 6.87 19.22 14.05
CA TYR A 88 7.15 19.68 15.42
C TYR A 88 8.11 20.87 15.42
N TYR A 89 9.26 20.79 14.73
CA TYR A 89 10.25 21.86 14.70
C TYR A 89 9.89 23.08 13.83
N THR A 90 8.83 23.00 13.02
CA THR A 90 8.19 24.17 12.38
C THR A 90 7.05 24.78 13.21
N THR A 91 6.57 24.09 14.24
CA THR A 91 5.41 24.53 15.06
C THR A 91 5.74 24.56 16.56
N GLU A 92 5.37 23.51 17.31
CA GLU A 92 5.52 23.39 18.77
C GLU A 92 6.97 23.63 19.24
N GLY A 93 7.93 23.05 18.53
CA GLY A 93 9.36 23.13 18.80
C GLY A 93 10.10 24.24 18.04
N SER A 94 9.41 25.26 17.49
CA SER A 94 10.05 26.30 16.66
C SER A 94 11.19 27.04 17.35
N ASN A 95 11.11 27.15 18.68
CA ASN A 95 12.05 27.91 19.52
C ASN A 95 13.07 27.01 20.24
N HIS A 96 13.11 25.71 19.91
CA HIS A 96 14.05 24.76 20.52
C HIS A 96 15.45 24.92 19.92
N GLU A 97 16.47 24.97 20.78
CA GLU A 97 17.87 25.15 20.39
C GLU A 97 18.47 23.89 19.74
N LEU A 98 17.93 22.70 20.04
CA LEU A 98 18.28 21.43 19.41
C LEU A 98 17.13 20.92 18.54
N GLU A 99 17.50 20.38 17.38
CA GLU A 99 16.62 19.67 16.45
C GLU A 99 16.98 18.19 16.40
N ILE A 100 16.01 17.32 16.70
CA ILE A 100 16.09 15.89 16.43
C ILE A 100 15.66 15.63 14.99
N SER A 101 16.57 15.08 14.20
CA SER A 101 16.28 14.60 12.85
C SER A 101 16.62 13.11 12.71
N LEU A 102 15.98 12.45 11.74
CA LEU A 102 16.25 11.07 11.39
C LEU A 102 16.65 11.02 9.90
N PRO A 103 17.94 10.99 9.55
CA PRO A 103 18.39 11.15 8.16
C PRO A 103 17.76 10.14 7.19
N SER A 104 17.59 10.53 5.93
CA SER A 104 17.18 9.60 4.88
C SER A 104 18.24 8.51 4.67
N GLY A 105 17.82 7.26 4.53
CA GLY A 105 18.73 6.11 4.40
C GLY A 105 19.37 5.63 5.72
N SER A 106 19.12 6.29 6.85
CA SER A 106 19.58 5.85 8.18
C SER A 106 18.44 5.83 9.19
N TYR A 107 18.57 4.98 10.20
CA TYR A 107 17.67 4.93 11.36
C TYR A 107 18.31 5.51 12.63
N THR A 108 19.57 5.95 12.56
CA THR A 108 20.26 6.61 13.68
C THR A 108 19.81 8.06 13.81
N PRO A 109 19.32 8.51 14.98
CA PRO A 109 18.92 9.90 15.18
C PRO A 109 20.13 10.84 15.14
N SER A 110 19.90 12.09 14.75
CA SER A 110 20.90 13.15 14.71
C SER A 110 20.39 14.39 15.44
N PHE A 111 21.24 14.97 16.28
CA PHE A 111 20.93 16.14 17.11
C PHE A 111 21.76 17.34 16.62
N ALA A 112 21.09 18.32 16.04
CA ALA A 112 21.71 19.51 15.46
C ALA A 112 21.32 20.79 16.23
N THR A 113 22.27 21.68 16.49
CA THR A 113 22.00 22.98 17.12
C THR A 113 21.48 23.97 16.08
N ARG A 114 20.28 24.53 16.30
CA ARG A 114 19.69 25.56 15.45
C ARG A 114 20.20 26.94 15.86
N SER A 115 20.99 27.59 15.00
CA SER A 115 21.30 29.01 15.16
C SER A 115 20.07 29.85 14.83
N SER A 116 19.59 30.64 15.79
CA SER A 116 18.42 31.50 15.60
C SER A 116 18.71 32.60 14.56
N GLN A 117 18.19 32.46 13.34
CA GLN A 117 18.19 33.54 12.36
C GLN A 117 17.19 34.62 12.79
N ALA A 118 17.70 35.68 13.42
CA ALA A 118 16.93 36.89 13.64
C ALA A 118 16.59 37.55 12.30
N THR A 119 15.30 37.74 12.04
CA THR A 119 14.80 38.46 10.87
C THR A 119 15.22 39.94 10.96
N SER A 120 15.74 40.49 9.87
CA SER A 120 15.86 41.94 9.67
C SER A 120 15.60 42.29 8.21
N PRO A 121 14.78 43.32 7.92
CA PRO A 121 14.39 43.64 6.55
C PRO A 121 15.48 44.42 5.79
N GLN A 122 15.44 44.27 4.48
CA GLN A 122 16.31 44.88 3.46
C GLN A 122 16.14 46.41 3.37
N PRO A 123 17.14 47.12 2.83
CA PRO A 123 16.84 48.09 1.77
C PRO A 123 17.82 48.04 0.56
N THR A 124 17.42 48.72 -0.52
CA THR A 124 17.92 48.56 -1.90
C THR A 124 18.85 49.67 -2.43
N GLY A 125 20.01 49.28 -3.00
CA GLY A 125 20.77 49.98 -4.08
C GLY A 125 21.51 51.29 -3.74
N PRO A 126 22.26 51.92 -4.70
CA PRO A 126 22.60 51.45 -6.06
C PRO A 126 24.07 51.71 -6.56
N ASN A 127 24.52 50.87 -7.52
CA ASN A 127 25.38 51.20 -8.70
C ASN A 127 26.92 51.55 -8.59
N GLN A 128 27.65 51.14 -9.66
CA GLN A 128 28.95 51.60 -10.24
C GLN A 128 30.33 51.01 -9.81
N THR A 129 30.89 50.20 -10.73
CA THR A 129 32.17 50.35 -11.49
C THR A 129 33.49 50.76 -10.81
N GLY A 130 34.60 49.99 -10.99
CA GLY A 130 35.96 50.48 -10.62
C GLY A 130 37.17 49.51 -10.61
N THR A 131 37.49 48.86 -11.74
CA THR A 131 38.85 48.53 -12.29
C THR A 131 40.15 48.52 -11.43
N GLN A 132 40.87 47.37 -11.45
CA GLN A 132 42.35 47.14 -11.34
C GLN A 132 43.08 47.42 -9.99
N SER A 133 44.25 46.82 -9.66
CA SER A 133 45.20 46.01 -10.45
C SER A 133 46.12 45.08 -9.63
N SER A 134 46.70 44.07 -10.32
CA SER A 134 48.04 43.43 -10.10
C SER A 134 48.33 42.64 -8.79
N ASN A 135 49.14 41.57 -8.80
CA ASN A 135 50.06 41.08 -9.85
C ASN A 135 50.13 39.54 -9.94
N SER A 136 50.65 39.05 -11.07
CA SER A 136 50.78 37.64 -11.49
C SER A 136 52.24 37.22 -11.71
N GLU A 137 52.53 35.93 -11.62
CA GLU A 137 53.65 35.15 -12.24
C GLU A 137 53.39 33.67 -11.81
N GLU A 138 52.90 32.73 -12.65
CA GLU A 138 53.44 32.11 -13.88
C GLU A 138 54.71 31.28 -13.60
N SER A 139 54.64 29.94 -13.53
CA SER A 139 55.01 28.98 -14.62
C SER A 139 55.17 27.55 -14.02
N THR A 140 55.18 26.39 -14.72
CA THR A 140 54.68 25.99 -16.06
C THR A 140 54.54 24.44 -16.13
N VAL A 141 53.58 23.98 -16.95
CA VAL A 141 53.30 22.66 -17.60
C VAL A 141 54.43 21.60 -17.65
N GLU A 142 54.13 20.32 -17.34
CA GLU A 142 54.19 19.17 -18.30
C GLU A 142 53.68 17.80 -17.75
N GLU A 143 53.53 16.82 -18.64
CA GLU A 143 52.63 15.66 -18.58
C GLU A 143 53.35 14.29 -18.50
N LEU A 144 52.59 13.25 -18.10
CA LEU A 144 52.78 11.81 -18.42
C LEU A 144 54.08 11.07 -18.02
N HIS A 145 53.99 10.14 -17.06
CA HIS A 145 54.01 8.67 -17.32
C HIS A 145 54.08 7.81 -16.03
N GLY A 146 53.30 6.71 -16.00
CA GLY A 146 53.84 5.38 -15.70
C GLY A 146 53.77 4.77 -14.28
N SER A 147 53.12 3.60 -14.22
CA SER A 147 53.38 2.43 -13.34
C SER A 147 53.05 2.42 -11.85
N GLU A 148 52.04 1.59 -11.56
CA GLU A 148 52.00 0.52 -10.54
C GLU A 148 53.20 0.36 -9.57
N ASN A 149 52.90 0.41 -8.26
CA ASN A 149 53.14 -0.74 -7.38
C ASN A 149 52.39 -0.60 -6.05
N VAL A 150 51.83 -1.72 -5.53
CA VAL A 150 51.12 -1.78 -4.24
C VAL A 150 51.64 -2.97 -3.44
N LEU A 151 52.27 -2.68 -2.30
CA LEU A 151 52.74 -3.57 -1.22
C LEU A 151 53.04 -2.63 -0.01
N SER A 152 52.79 -2.90 1.27
CA SER A 152 51.98 -3.91 1.99
C SER A 152 51.73 -3.40 3.42
N SER A 153 50.64 -3.80 4.10
CA SER A 153 50.69 -4.05 5.56
C SER A 153 49.52 -4.87 6.09
N THR A 154 49.85 -6.01 6.70
CA THR A 154 49.07 -6.84 7.64
C THR A 154 48.47 -6.04 8.82
N ALA A 155 47.50 -6.48 9.63
CA ALA A 155 46.97 -7.83 9.96
C ALA A 155 45.51 -7.69 10.50
N SER A 156 44.67 -8.71 10.75
CA SER A 156 44.62 -10.17 10.46
C SER A 156 43.21 -10.71 10.81
N GLY A 157 42.89 -11.96 10.47
CA GLY A 157 41.67 -12.67 10.92
C GLY A 157 41.81 -14.20 10.78
N PRO A 158 41.13 -15.02 11.61
CA PRO A 158 41.34 -16.48 11.65
C PRO A 158 40.67 -17.24 10.48
N PRO A 159 41.15 -18.43 10.12
CA PRO A 159 40.85 -19.06 8.83
C PRO A 159 39.60 -19.95 8.81
N THR A 160 38.96 -20.01 7.66
CA THR A 160 37.99 -21.06 7.29
C THR A 160 38.72 -22.38 7.00
N LEU A 161 38.28 -23.49 7.60
CA LEU A 161 38.66 -24.83 7.14
C LEU A 161 37.61 -25.41 6.19
N ARG A 162 38.06 -25.68 4.96
CA ARG A 162 37.32 -26.47 3.97
C ARG A 162 38.17 -27.70 3.65
N GLU A 163 37.73 -28.89 4.04
CA GLU A 163 37.88 -30.09 3.20
C GLU A 163 37.18 -31.36 3.75
N ARG A 164 37.00 -32.33 2.85
CA ARG A 164 36.50 -33.71 3.06
C ARG A 164 35.02 -33.87 3.41
N TYR A 165 34.19 -34.01 2.36
CA TYR A 165 33.38 -35.22 2.14
C TYR A 165 32.97 -35.30 0.66
N LEU A 166 33.79 -35.95 -0.17
CA LEU A 166 33.42 -36.31 -1.55
C LEU A 166 33.51 -37.83 -1.68
N GLY A 167 32.40 -38.47 -2.04
CA GLY A 167 32.35 -39.91 -2.33
C GLY A 167 31.16 -40.66 -1.74
N ARG A 168 29.95 -40.46 -2.30
CA ARG A 168 28.91 -41.53 -2.42
C ARG A 168 27.65 -41.19 -3.22
N PHE A 169 27.39 -39.95 -3.64
CA PHE A 169 26.11 -39.56 -4.26
C PHE A 169 26.09 -39.32 -5.79
N GLY A 170 27.21 -39.48 -6.50
CA GLY A 170 27.28 -39.21 -7.94
C GLY A 170 26.36 -40.08 -8.82
N GLY A 171 26.14 -41.35 -8.45
CA GLY A 171 25.34 -42.27 -9.26
C GLY A 171 23.83 -41.98 -9.26
N VAL A 172 23.30 -41.44 -8.16
CA VAL A 172 21.84 -41.20 -8.00
C VAL A 172 21.39 -39.99 -8.83
N VAL A 173 22.20 -38.93 -8.87
CA VAL A 173 21.90 -37.72 -9.65
C VAL A 173 21.93 -38.01 -11.15
N ALA A 174 22.88 -38.83 -11.61
CA ALA A 174 22.95 -39.25 -13.02
C ALA A 174 21.73 -40.10 -13.45
N ALA A 175 21.27 -41.02 -12.59
CA ALA A 175 20.09 -41.86 -12.88
C ALA A 175 18.79 -41.03 -12.99
N LEU A 176 18.61 -40.04 -12.10
CA LEU A 176 17.45 -39.14 -12.14
C LEU A 176 17.42 -38.26 -13.40
N ALA A 177 18.58 -37.76 -13.85
CA ALA A 177 18.67 -36.97 -15.08
C ALA A 177 18.27 -37.78 -16.33
N VAL A 178 18.69 -39.05 -16.42
CA VAL A 178 18.29 -39.95 -17.52
C VAL A 178 16.79 -40.25 -17.48
N LEU A 179 16.22 -40.49 -16.28
CA LEU A 179 14.79 -40.77 -16.14
C LEU A 179 13.91 -39.59 -16.59
N ILE A 180 14.31 -38.35 -16.26
CA ILE A 180 13.60 -37.13 -16.68
C ILE A 180 13.65 -36.96 -18.21
N LEU A 181 14.79 -37.23 -18.85
CA LEU A 181 14.94 -37.17 -20.31
C LEU A 181 14.09 -38.21 -21.03
N VAL A 182 14.03 -39.45 -20.51
CA VAL A 182 13.16 -40.51 -21.06
C VAL A 182 11.68 -40.14 -20.91
N LEU A 183 11.27 -39.62 -19.75
CA LEU A 183 9.89 -39.20 -19.52
C LEU A 183 9.47 -38.04 -20.45
N GLY A 184 10.37 -37.05 -20.66
CA GLY A 184 10.16 -35.97 -21.62
C GLY A 184 10.00 -36.46 -23.05
N ALA A 185 10.81 -37.44 -23.48
CA ALA A 185 10.70 -38.04 -24.81
C ALA A 185 9.38 -38.82 -25.01
N VAL A 186 8.91 -39.55 -23.99
CA VAL A 186 7.61 -40.26 -24.02
C VAL A 186 6.44 -39.28 -24.12
N ILE A 187 6.47 -38.16 -23.37
CA ILE A 187 5.44 -37.12 -23.45
C ILE A 187 5.43 -36.45 -24.83
N ALA A 188 6.60 -36.13 -25.40
CA ALA A 188 6.72 -35.53 -26.73
C ALA A 188 6.17 -36.45 -27.84
N LEU A 189 6.36 -37.77 -27.72
CA LEU A 189 5.79 -38.76 -28.64
C LEU A 189 4.27 -38.92 -28.46
N ALA A 190 3.76 -38.85 -27.23
CA ALA A 190 2.33 -38.92 -26.93
C ALA A 190 1.53 -37.68 -27.38
N VAL A 191 2.16 -36.50 -27.43
CA VAL A 191 1.55 -35.27 -27.98
C VAL A 191 1.57 -35.29 -29.52
N ARG A 192 2.61 -35.87 -30.15
CA ARG A 192 2.70 -35.99 -31.61
C ARG A 192 1.72 -36.98 -32.24
N SER A 193 1.12 -37.91 -31.49
CA SER A 193 0.19 -38.93 -32.00
C SER A 193 -1.29 -38.52 -31.94
N ARG A 194 -1.63 -37.33 -31.43
CA ARG A 194 -3.02 -36.83 -31.36
C ARG A 194 -3.37 -35.89 -32.51
N SER A 195 -3.64 -36.45 -33.69
CA SER A 195 -4.34 -35.75 -34.76
C SER A 195 -5.83 -35.58 -34.40
N ALA A 196 -6.28 -34.33 -34.24
CA ALA A 196 -7.68 -34.02 -34.00
C ALA A 196 -8.51 -34.08 -35.31
N PRO A 197 -9.76 -34.57 -35.29
CA PRO A 197 -10.63 -34.53 -36.46
C PRO A 197 -11.12 -33.09 -36.73
N ALA A 198 -11.17 -32.71 -38.01
CA ALA A 198 -11.62 -31.38 -38.42
C ALA A 198 -13.13 -31.19 -38.20
N SER A 199 -13.50 -30.15 -37.46
CA SER A 199 -14.90 -29.70 -37.37
C SER A 199 -15.28 -28.88 -38.60
N ARG A 200 -16.47 -29.13 -39.16
CA ARG A 200 -17.00 -28.40 -40.32
C ARG A 200 -17.29 -26.94 -39.95
N ALA A 201 -16.68 -26.00 -40.67
CA ALA A 201 -17.09 -24.61 -40.62
C ALA A 201 -18.48 -24.43 -41.26
N ALA A 202 -19.45 -23.94 -40.48
CA ALA A 202 -20.72 -23.45 -41.01
C ALA A 202 -20.57 -21.97 -41.41
N THR A 203 -20.91 -21.64 -42.64
CA THR A 203 -20.77 -20.29 -43.20
C THR A 203 -21.82 -19.33 -42.64
N ALA A 204 -21.39 -18.38 -41.82
CA ALA A 204 -22.19 -17.20 -41.45
C ALA A 204 -21.96 -16.06 -42.45
N LYS A 205 -23.03 -15.38 -42.85
CA LYS A 205 -22.99 -14.21 -43.76
C LYS A 205 -22.20 -13.04 -43.15
N PRO A 206 -21.54 -12.19 -43.94
CA PRO A 206 -21.04 -10.91 -43.47
C PRO A 206 -22.21 -10.01 -43.07
N ALA A 207 -22.16 -9.42 -41.88
CA ALA A 207 -23.06 -8.34 -41.51
C ALA A 207 -22.59 -7.03 -42.17
N THR A 208 -23.54 -6.24 -42.64
CA THR A 208 -23.32 -4.92 -43.25
C THR A 208 -22.65 -3.96 -42.26
N PRO A 209 -21.75 -3.05 -42.70
CA PRO A 209 -21.20 -2.03 -41.81
C PRO A 209 -22.34 -1.16 -41.26
N VAL A 210 -22.47 -1.07 -39.93
CA VAL A 210 -23.33 -0.08 -39.30
C VAL A 210 -22.59 1.25 -39.34
N GLU A 211 -23.19 2.25 -39.98
CA GLU A 211 -22.65 3.61 -40.03
C GLU A 211 -22.39 4.17 -38.64
N SER A 212 -21.31 4.94 -38.52
CA SER A 212 -20.97 5.71 -37.34
C SER A 212 -22.13 6.63 -36.95
N ARG A 213 -22.83 6.31 -35.87
CA ARG A 213 -23.84 7.21 -35.28
C ARG A 213 -23.14 8.32 -34.50
N ASP A 214 -23.58 9.54 -34.74
CA ASP A 214 -23.04 10.76 -34.15
C ASP A 214 -23.00 10.74 -32.63
N VAL A 215 -22.00 11.45 -32.09
CA VAL A 215 -21.83 11.70 -30.66
C VAL A 215 -22.99 12.57 -30.16
N SER A 216 -24.01 11.92 -29.60
CA SER A 216 -25.06 12.55 -28.80
C SER A 216 -24.84 12.23 -27.33
N THR A 217 -24.80 13.27 -26.49
CA THR A 217 -24.52 13.21 -25.05
C THR A 217 -25.64 12.51 -24.26
N VAL A 218 -25.60 11.18 -24.22
CA VAL A 218 -26.40 10.41 -23.27
C VAL A 218 -25.71 10.45 -21.90
N ASN A 219 -26.15 11.35 -21.03
CA ASN A 219 -25.69 11.40 -19.64
C ASN A 219 -25.93 10.04 -18.97
N ALA A 220 -24.92 9.48 -18.30
CA ALA A 220 -24.99 8.14 -17.74
C ALA A 220 -26.09 7.99 -16.67
N ARG A 221 -26.92 6.94 -16.79
CA ARG A 221 -27.98 6.58 -15.81
C ARG A 221 -27.53 5.62 -14.70
N GLY A 222 -26.37 5.00 -14.87
CA GLY A 222 -25.82 4.01 -13.95
C GLY A 222 -24.31 4.17 -13.86
N PRO A 223 -23.62 3.19 -13.24
CA PRO A 223 -22.18 3.25 -13.01
C PRO A 223 -21.37 3.64 -14.24
N VAL A 224 -20.41 4.55 -14.07
CA VAL A 224 -19.39 4.87 -15.08
C VAL A 224 -18.05 4.33 -14.59
N ARG A 225 -17.37 3.55 -15.42
CA ARG A 225 -16.13 2.83 -15.09
C ARG A 225 -15.13 3.00 -16.21
N ILE A 226 -13.99 3.64 -15.92
CA ILE A 226 -12.98 4.04 -16.90
C ILE A 226 -11.62 3.51 -16.48
N LEU A 227 -10.95 2.78 -17.37
CA LEU A 227 -9.55 2.38 -17.24
C LEU A 227 -8.66 3.47 -17.84
N ALA A 228 -8.00 4.26 -16.98
CA ALA A 228 -7.18 5.38 -17.40
C ALA A 228 -5.92 4.89 -18.13
N GLY A 229 -5.60 5.52 -19.26
CA GLY A 229 -4.52 5.12 -20.17
C GLY A 229 -4.79 3.84 -20.98
N TYR A 230 -5.88 3.10 -20.73
CA TYR A 230 -6.21 1.91 -21.51
C TYR A 230 -6.90 2.25 -22.83
N GLN A 231 -6.46 1.60 -23.91
CA GLN A 231 -7.12 1.64 -25.22
C GLN A 231 -7.43 0.22 -25.66
N GLY A 232 -8.72 -0.09 -25.85
CA GLY A 232 -9.17 -1.43 -26.23
C GLY A 232 -10.67 -1.63 -26.06
N THR A 233 -11.12 -2.88 -26.14
CA THR A 233 -12.50 -3.28 -25.85
C THR A 233 -12.77 -3.26 -24.33
N PRO A 234 -14.01 -3.02 -23.89
CA PRO A 234 -14.35 -3.10 -22.46
C PRO A 234 -13.89 -4.40 -21.80
N ARG A 235 -13.37 -4.29 -20.58
CA ARG A 235 -12.92 -5.42 -19.74
C ARG A 235 -13.96 -5.72 -18.67
N ILE A 236 -13.90 -6.90 -18.06
CA ILE A 236 -14.80 -7.35 -17.00
C ILE A 236 -13.96 -7.68 -15.76
N ASP A 237 -14.37 -7.18 -14.59
CA ASP A 237 -13.71 -7.44 -13.31
C ASP A 237 -14.23 -8.71 -12.61
N SER A 238 -13.66 -9.03 -11.44
CA SER A 238 -14.04 -10.16 -10.58
C SER A 238 -15.49 -10.11 -10.07
N THR A 239 -16.13 -8.94 -10.15
CA THR A 239 -17.53 -8.68 -9.77
C THR A 239 -18.50 -8.91 -10.94
N GLY A 240 -17.98 -8.99 -12.17
CA GLY A 240 -18.77 -9.03 -13.40
C GLY A 240 -19.09 -7.65 -13.99
N ALA A 241 -18.54 -6.57 -13.44
CA ALA A 241 -18.78 -5.23 -13.94
C ALA A 241 -17.90 -4.88 -15.15
N TYR A 242 -18.50 -4.15 -16.10
CA TYR A 242 -17.82 -3.70 -17.31
C TYR A 242 -17.07 -2.40 -17.07
N TRP A 243 -15.80 -2.39 -17.48
CA TRP A 243 -14.89 -1.25 -17.45
C TRP A 243 -14.55 -0.82 -18.87
N GLU A 244 -14.80 0.45 -19.20
CA GLU A 244 -14.52 1.00 -20.52
C GLU A 244 -13.07 1.49 -20.66
N ALA A 245 -12.62 1.64 -21.91
CA ALA A 245 -11.36 2.28 -22.23
C ALA A 245 -11.37 3.79 -21.90
N ASP A 246 -10.18 4.37 -21.81
CA ASP A 246 -9.97 5.77 -21.45
C ASP A 246 -10.74 6.72 -22.39
N ARG A 247 -11.55 7.60 -21.80
CA ARG A 247 -12.53 8.44 -22.50
C ARG A 247 -12.89 9.67 -21.67
N TYR A 248 -13.47 10.68 -22.34
CA TYR A 248 -13.84 11.99 -21.77
C TYR A 248 -12.67 12.85 -21.27
N VAL A 249 -11.44 12.55 -21.69
CA VAL A 249 -10.23 13.17 -21.16
C VAL A 249 -9.58 14.16 -22.14
N GLU A 250 -9.10 15.27 -21.59
CA GLU A 250 -8.27 16.26 -22.26
C GLU A 250 -6.91 16.36 -21.54
N GLY A 251 -5.81 16.37 -22.29
CA GLY A 251 -4.45 16.40 -21.72
C GLY A 251 -3.93 15.05 -21.21
N GLY A 252 -2.73 15.08 -20.64
CA GLY A 252 -2.00 13.91 -20.13
C GLY A 252 -1.60 12.88 -21.20
N ALA A 253 -0.82 11.89 -20.75
CA ALA A 253 -0.32 10.79 -21.55
C ALA A 253 -0.73 9.43 -20.95
N ALA A 254 -1.01 8.46 -21.82
CA ALA A 254 -1.35 7.09 -21.46
C ALA A 254 -0.07 6.24 -21.32
N PHE A 255 0.02 5.45 -20.26
CA PHE A 255 1.11 4.51 -20.02
C PHE A 255 0.57 3.13 -19.65
N ARG A 256 1.33 2.09 -20.00
CA ARG A 256 1.09 0.71 -19.60
C ARG A 256 2.14 0.31 -18.56
N ARG A 257 1.72 -0.25 -17.42
CA ARG A 257 2.63 -0.68 -16.36
C ARG A 257 3.39 -1.95 -16.79
N PRO A 258 4.74 -1.94 -16.85
CA PRO A 258 5.52 -3.17 -16.81
C PRO A 258 5.70 -3.61 -15.36
N GLY A 259 5.31 -4.84 -14.99
CA GLY A 259 5.56 -5.34 -13.65
C GLY A 259 4.74 -6.55 -13.23
N PRO A 260 4.97 -7.06 -12.00
CA PRO A 260 4.12 -8.06 -11.35
C PRO A 260 2.72 -7.51 -11.06
N PRO A 261 1.75 -8.35 -10.66
CA PRO A 261 0.47 -7.89 -10.10
C PRO A 261 0.66 -6.90 -8.94
N VAL A 262 -0.35 -6.06 -8.73
CA VAL A 262 -0.36 -5.07 -7.64
C VAL A 262 -0.88 -5.73 -6.37
N ALA A 263 -0.27 -5.43 -5.20
CA ALA A 263 -0.82 -5.86 -3.91
C ALA A 263 -2.10 -5.09 -3.56
N ARG A 264 -2.92 -5.61 -2.63
CA ARG A 264 -4.22 -5.04 -2.20
C ARG A 264 -5.35 -5.02 -3.24
N SER A 265 -5.21 -5.69 -4.37
CA SER A 265 -6.30 -5.87 -5.35
C SER A 265 -6.44 -7.32 -5.81
N SER A 266 -7.68 -7.81 -5.83
CA SER A 266 -8.12 -9.02 -6.55
C SER A 266 -8.33 -8.77 -8.05
N ASP A 267 -8.41 -7.50 -8.46
CA ASP A 267 -8.56 -7.04 -9.84
C ASP A 267 -7.29 -6.31 -10.32
N PRO A 268 -6.20 -7.05 -10.65
CA PRO A 268 -4.94 -6.45 -11.09
C PRO A 268 -5.08 -5.63 -12.38
N MET A 269 -6.12 -5.93 -13.17
CA MET A 269 -6.39 -5.27 -14.45
C MET A 269 -6.71 -3.77 -14.35
N LEU A 270 -7.23 -3.31 -13.20
CA LEU A 270 -7.53 -1.90 -12.96
C LEU A 270 -6.27 -1.03 -12.94
N PHE A 271 -5.10 -1.67 -12.78
CA PHE A 271 -3.81 -1.02 -12.62
C PHE A 271 -2.84 -1.27 -13.79
N ASP A 272 -3.21 -2.12 -14.76
CA ASP A 272 -2.39 -2.47 -15.94
C ASP A 272 -1.95 -1.23 -16.74
N TYR A 273 -2.71 -0.15 -16.65
CA TYR A 273 -2.50 1.13 -17.31
C TYR A 273 -2.70 2.28 -16.32
N TRP A 274 -2.16 3.44 -16.66
CA TRP A 274 -2.51 4.70 -16.01
C TRP A 274 -2.43 5.87 -17.00
N ARG A 275 -3.10 6.97 -16.66
CA ARG A 275 -2.85 8.28 -17.27
C ARG A 275 -1.95 9.12 -16.36
N THR A 276 -1.06 9.93 -16.92
CA THR A 276 -0.16 10.84 -16.16
C THR A 276 0.11 12.17 -16.87
N GLY A 277 0.73 13.13 -16.18
CA GLY A 277 0.86 14.53 -16.59
C GLY A 277 -0.43 15.33 -16.33
N ASP A 278 -0.48 16.63 -16.63
CA ASP A 278 -1.71 17.41 -16.36
C ASP A 278 -2.85 16.99 -17.31
N PHE A 279 -4.00 16.60 -16.75
CA PHE A 279 -5.21 16.23 -17.49
C PHE A 279 -6.51 16.56 -16.75
N GLU A 280 -7.60 16.61 -17.51
CA GLU A 280 -8.96 16.81 -17.00
C GLU A 280 -9.93 15.84 -17.68
N TYR A 281 -10.75 15.14 -16.90
CA TYR A 281 -11.89 14.39 -17.39
C TYR A 281 -13.16 15.25 -17.29
N LYS A 282 -13.99 15.25 -18.33
CA LYS A 282 -15.31 15.89 -18.38
C LYS A 282 -16.40 14.83 -18.56
N ILE A 283 -16.68 14.09 -17.49
CA ILE A 283 -17.51 12.87 -17.51
C ILE A 283 -19.01 13.25 -17.52
N PRO A 284 -19.81 12.91 -18.56
CA PRO A 284 -21.23 13.22 -18.59
C PRO A 284 -22.02 12.38 -17.57
N LEU A 285 -22.70 13.04 -16.62
CA LEU A 285 -23.44 12.40 -15.53
C LEU A 285 -24.86 12.97 -15.42
N GLN A 286 -25.80 12.15 -14.96
CA GLN A 286 -27.14 12.66 -14.61
C GLN A 286 -27.12 13.37 -13.25
N GLY A 287 -28.06 14.30 -13.08
CA GLY A 287 -28.23 15.05 -11.84
C GLY A 287 -28.59 14.13 -10.67
N GLY A 288 -27.87 14.31 -9.56
CA GLY A 288 -27.95 13.47 -8.37
C GLY A 288 -26.58 13.40 -7.69
N PRO A 289 -26.51 12.85 -6.47
CA PRO A 289 -25.24 12.49 -5.84
C PRO A 289 -24.61 11.31 -6.57
N TRP A 290 -23.28 11.34 -6.64
CA TRP A 290 -22.43 10.25 -7.07
C TRP A 290 -21.37 10.00 -6.00
N GLU A 291 -20.95 8.74 -5.92
CA GLU A 291 -19.75 8.32 -5.20
C GLU A 291 -18.63 8.13 -6.21
N LEU A 292 -17.52 8.82 -6.00
CA LEU A 292 -16.33 8.79 -6.86
C LEU A 292 -15.25 7.94 -6.19
N HIS A 293 -14.81 6.90 -6.88
CA HIS A 293 -13.65 6.08 -6.51
C HIS A 293 -12.51 6.38 -7.47
N LEU A 294 -11.34 6.72 -6.93
CA LEU A 294 -10.11 6.94 -7.68
C LEU A 294 -9.10 5.86 -7.33
N PHE A 295 -8.68 5.08 -8.32
CA PHE A 295 -7.76 3.97 -8.15
C PHE A 295 -6.35 4.38 -8.59
N PHE A 296 -5.39 4.14 -7.71
CA PHE A 296 -3.98 4.51 -7.88
C PHE A 296 -3.08 3.30 -7.64
N VAL A 297 -1.89 3.31 -8.22
CA VAL A 297 -0.82 2.38 -7.85
C VAL A 297 0.42 3.18 -7.48
N ALA A 298 1.00 2.88 -6.32
CA ALA A 298 2.24 3.51 -5.90
C ALA A 298 3.39 3.14 -6.87
N SER A 299 3.94 4.15 -7.52
CA SER A 299 5.02 4.07 -8.51
C SER A 299 6.37 3.67 -7.89
N GLN A 300 7.38 3.45 -8.74
CA GLN A 300 8.71 3.02 -8.31
C GLN A 300 9.47 4.10 -7.51
N PRO A 301 10.53 3.74 -6.74
CA PRO A 301 11.03 4.53 -5.61
C PRO A 301 11.73 5.87 -5.91
N GLU A 302 11.68 6.38 -7.15
CA GLU A 302 12.35 7.63 -7.53
C GLU A 302 11.58 8.82 -6.96
N ASP A 303 12.05 9.29 -5.79
CA ASP A 303 11.56 10.39 -4.97
C ASP A 303 10.12 10.28 -4.42
N ILE A 304 9.94 9.27 -3.56
CA ILE A 304 8.86 9.17 -2.54
C ILE A 304 8.61 10.50 -1.80
N ASN A 305 9.62 11.37 -1.67
CA ASN A 305 9.54 12.66 -0.98
C ASN A 305 9.03 13.82 -1.85
N GLN A 306 8.87 13.66 -3.17
CA GLN A 306 8.51 14.76 -4.08
C GLN A 306 7.44 14.42 -5.14
N ASP A 307 6.95 13.18 -5.26
CA ASP A 307 5.87 12.87 -6.20
C ASP A 307 4.47 13.26 -5.63
N THR A 308 4.23 14.55 -5.41
CA THR A 308 2.94 15.11 -4.95
C THR A 308 2.15 15.78 -6.08
N PHE A 309 0.82 15.65 -6.05
CA PHE A 309 -0.07 16.31 -7.01
C PHE A 309 -1.45 16.66 -6.43
N HIS A 310 -2.22 17.43 -7.19
CA HIS A 310 -3.58 17.84 -6.80
C HIS A 310 -4.64 17.10 -7.61
N VAL A 311 -5.76 16.74 -6.94
CA VAL A 311 -6.99 16.28 -7.58
C VAL A 311 -8.16 17.17 -7.17
N ALA A 312 -8.92 17.68 -8.13
CA ALA A 312 -10.07 18.54 -7.89
C ALA A 312 -11.31 18.10 -8.70
N ALA A 313 -12.50 18.20 -8.10
CA ALA A 313 -13.78 17.96 -8.73
C ALA A 313 -14.60 19.25 -8.79
N ASN A 314 -15.01 19.69 -9.98
CA ASN A 314 -15.74 20.93 -10.22
C ASN A 314 -15.14 22.13 -9.46
N TRP A 315 -13.82 22.34 -9.61
CA TRP A 315 -13.01 23.35 -8.91
C TRP A 315 -12.79 23.13 -7.39
N LYS A 316 -13.54 22.24 -6.73
CA LYS A 316 -13.29 21.87 -5.34
C LYS A 316 -12.10 20.92 -5.26
N LEU A 317 -11.04 21.32 -4.56
CA LEU A 317 -9.88 20.49 -4.28
C LEU A 317 -10.29 19.30 -3.39
N LEU A 318 -10.13 18.07 -3.89
CA LEU A 318 -10.43 16.83 -3.19
C LEU A 318 -9.19 16.26 -2.49
N LEU A 319 -8.05 16.30 -3.18
CA LEU A 319 -6.77 15.83 -2.66
C LEU A 319 -5.70 16.92 -2.87
N PRO A 320 -5.35 17.70 -1.83
CA PRO A 320 -4.21 18.62 -1.85
C PRO A 320 -2.89 17.88 -1.60
N GLY A 321 -1.88 18.04 -2.47
CA GLY A 321 -0.53 17.52 -2.25
C GLY A 321 -0.47 16.00 -2.06
N PHE A 322 -1.28 15.27 -2.82
CA PHE A 322 -1.46 13.83 -2.72
C PHE A 322 -0.21 13.07 -3.15
N ASN A 323 0.23 12.13 -2.32
CA ASN A 323 1.36 11.25 -2.58
C ASN A 323 0.87 9.80 -2.43
N ILE A 324 0.74 9.09 -3.56
CA ILE A 324 0.16 7.75 -3.61
C ILE A 324 0.96 6.78 -2.72
N SER A 325 2.30 6.83 -2.76
CA SER A 325 3.17 5.93 -2.00
C SER A 325 3.05 6.11 -0.48
N SER A 326 2.74 7.33 -0.02
CA SER A 326 2.47 7.64 1.39
C SER A 326 1.08 7.15 1.83
N ASP A 327 0.06 7.22 0.98
CA ASP A 327 -1.31 6.75 1.29
C ASP A 327 -1.38 5.21 1.24
N ALA A 328 -0.77 4.62 0.21
CA ALA A 328 -0.67 3.17 0.01
C ALA A 328 0.22 2.45 1.05
N LEU A 329 1.08 3.17 1.79
CA LEU A 329 2.06 2.63 2.73
C LEU A 329 3.14 1.71 2.09
N GLY A 330 3.48 1.94 0.82
CA GLY A 330 4.50 1.17 0.09
C GLY A 330 4.44 1.37 -1.43
N VAL A 331 5.29 0.64 -2.16
CA VAL A 331 5.39 0.69 -3.63
C VAL A 331 4.76 -0.55 -4.27
N ASN A 332 4.20 -0.44 -5.49
CA ASN A 332 3.42 -1.49 -6.15
C ASN A 332 2.25 -2.03 -5.29
N ILE A 333 1.66 -1.13 -4.50
CA ILE A 333 0.44 -1.36 -3.71
C ILE A 333 -0.70 -0.57 -4.36
N ALA A 334 -1.86 -1.20 -4.46
CA ALA A 334 -3.09 -0.57 -4.93
C ALA A 334 -3.63 0.33 -3.82
N ASP A 335 -4.00 1.54 -4.22
CA ASP A 335 -4.60 2.52 -3.36
C ASP A 335 -5.90 3.04 -3.97
N GLU A 336 -6.84 3.43 -3.12
CA GLU A 336 -8.16 3.90 -3.52
C GLU A 336 -8.60 5.04 -2.60
N ARG A 337 -9.11 6.13 -3.20
CA ARG A 337 -9.71 7.25 -2.48
C ARG A 337 -11.16 7.41 -2.93
N VAL A 338 -12.07 7.40 -1.95
CA VAL A 338 -13.53 7.46 -2.14
C VAL A 338 -14.05 8.83 -1.70
N PHE A 339 -15.00 9.37 -2.47
CA PHE A 339 -15.66 10.64 -2.19
C PHE A 339 -17.16 10.55 -2.48
N ARG A 340 -17.98 10.60 -1.41
CA ARG A 340 -19.43 10.80 -1.51
C ARG A 340 -19.79 12.27 -1.79
N ASP A 341 -21.03 12.52 -2.18
CA ASP A 341 -21.55 13.86 -2.52
C ASP A 341 -20.81 14.54 -3.68
N VAL A 342 -20.42 13.78 -4.71
CA VAL A 342 -19.96 14.34 -5.99
C VAL A 342 -21.17 14.58 -6.88
N TYR A 343 -21.32 15.80 -7.39
CA TYR A 343 -22.43 16.19 -8.26
C TYR A 343 -21.89 16.61 -9.63
N PRO A 344 -22.65 16.48 -10.74
CA PRO A 344 -22.28 17.14 -11.98
C PRO A 344 -22.34 18.67 -11.84
N THR A 345 -21.61 19.37 -12.71
CA THR A 345 -21.80 20.81 -12.94
C THR A 345 -23.21 21.12 -13.47
N GLN A 346 -23.58 22.39 -13.47
CA GLN A 346 -24.81 22.88 -14.14
C GLN A 346 -24.92 22.53 -15.63
N TRP A 347 -23.82 22.10 -16.27
CA TRP A 347 -23.75 21.68 -17.66
C TRP A 347 -23.87 20.15 -17.85
N GLY A 348 -24.15 19.38 -16.79
CA GLY A 348 -24.42 17.93 -16.90
C GLY A 348 -23.19 17.04 -16.98
N TYR A 349 -22.01 17.54 -16.60
CA TYR A 349 -20.78 16.74 -16.51
C TYR A 349 -20.01 17.03 -15.23
N LEU A 350 -19.27 16.04 -14.73
CA LEU A 350 -18.24 16.20 -13.71
C LEU A 350 -16.94 16.63 -14.37
N SER A 351 -16.38 17.77 -13.97
CA SER A 351 -14.98 18.13 -14.26
C SER A 351 -14.11 17.52 -13.16
N LEU A 352 -13.27 16.54 -13.51
CA LEU A 352 -12.32 15.92 -12.59
C LEU A 352 -10.89 16.17 -13.10
N LYS A 353 -10.18 17.04 -12.40
CA LYS A 353 -8.91 17.62 -12.84
C LYS A 353 -7.76 17.13 -11.98
N PHE A 354 -6.67 16.76 -12.65
CA PHE A 354 -5.43 16.29 -12.06
C PHE A 354 -4.31 17.24 -12.50
N THR A 355 -3.63 17.86 -11.55
CA THR A 355 -2.56 18.83 -11.83
C THR A 355 -1.34 18.58 -10.97
N LYS A 356 -0.18 18.68 -11.59
CA LYS A 356 1.14 18.69 -10.97
C LYS A 356 1.23 19.68 -9.80
N GLU A 357 1.93 19.25 -8.75
CA GLU A 357 2.52 20.12 -7.74
C GLU A 357 4.06 19.99 -7.86
N LEU A 358 4.65 19.00 -7.18
CA LEU A 358 6.04 18.61 -7.34
C LEU A 358 6.17 17.42 -8.31
N GLY A 359 5.26 16.46 -8.18
CA GLY A 359 5.16 15.21 -8.92
C GLY A 359 4.35 15.28 -10.20
N SER A 360 4.32 14.18 -10.95
CA SER A 360 3.41 14.04 -12.09
C SER A 360 2.15 13.33 -11.63
N PRO A 361 0.95 13.94 -11.72
CA PRO A 361 -0.26 13.27 -11.29
C PRO A 361 -0.45 11.96 -12.06
N SER A 362 -1.07 10.98 -11.43
CA SER A 362 -1.47 9.76 -12.11
C SER A 362 -2.78 9.20 -11.56
N VAL A 363 -3.47 8.42 -12.38
CA VAL A 363 -4.66 7.64 -11.99
C VAL A 363 -4.72 6.39 -12.88
N SER A 364 -5.06 5.24 -12.30
CA SER A 364 -5.15 3.95 -13.01
C SER A 364 -6.58 3.63 -13.45
N ALA A 365 -7.57 3.89 -12.60
CA ALA A 365 -8.97 3.75 -12.96
C ALA A 365 -9.84 4.78 -12.21
N ILE A 366 -11.03 5.04 -12.75
CA ILE A 366 -12.05 5.92 -12.18
C ILE A 366 -13.37 5.17 -12.21
N GLU A 367 -14.05 5.11 -11.07
CA GLU A 367 -15.43 4.62 -10.97
C GLU A 367 -16.33 5.69 -10.35
N LEU A 368 -17.53 5.81 -10.89
CA LEU A 368 -18.59 6.70 -10.44
C LEU A 368 -19.86 5.88 -10.27
N LEU A 369 -20.30 5.73 -9.02
CA LEU A 369 -21.52 5.02 -8.67
C LEU A 369 -22.63 6.03 -8.34
N PRO A 370 -23.91 5.75 -8.67
CA PRO A 370 -25.03 6.52 -8.14
C PRO A 370 -24.99 6.49 -6.60
N GLY A 371 -24.80 7.64 -5.97
CA GLY A 371 -24.53 7.76 -4.54
C GLY A 371 -25.80 7.85 -3.70
N ILE A 372 -25.62 7.76 -2.38
CA ILE A 372 -26.64 8.12 -1.40
C ILE A 372 -26.35 9.57 -0.97
N PRO A 373 -27.35 10.49 -0.91
CA PRO A 373 -27.12 11.82 -0.37
C PRO A 373 -26.52 11.71 1.04
N HIS A 374 -25.39 12.37 1.25
CA HIS A 374 -24.71 12.47 2.54
C HIS A 374 -24.18 11.18 3.18
N LYS A 375 -24.20 10.03 2.48
CA LYS A 375 -23.63 8.76 2.97
C LYS A 375 -22.77 8.07 1.92
N GLN A 376 -21.77 7.34 2.37
CA GLN A 376 -21.02 6.41 1.52
C GLN A 376 -21.85 5.13 1.28
N LEU A 377 -21.69 4.52 0.12
CA LEU A 377 -22.24 3.19 -0.19
C LEU A 377 -21.60 2.13 0.74
N PRO A 378 -22.37 1.12 1.21
CA PRO A 378 -21.82 0.06 2.03
C PRO A 378 -20.77 -0.77 1.27
N ILE A 379 -19.61 -0.97 1.88
CA ILE A 379 -18.56 -1.84 1.33
C ILE A 379 -18.77 -3.25 1.87
N ARG A 380 -18.90 -4.23 0.97
CA ARG A 380 -19.13 -5.64 1.30
C ARG A 380 -18.11 -6.51 0.61
N LEU A 381 -17.26 -7.17 1.40
CA LEU A 381 -16.14 -8.00 0.97
C LEU A 381 -16.35 -9.44 1.41
N VAL A 382 -16.30 -10.38 0.48
CA VAL A 382 -16.35 -11.83 0.74
C VAL A 382 -15.05 -12.49 0.28
N MET A 383 -14.52 -13.46 1.04
CA MET A 383 -13.19 -14.05 0.83
C MET A 383 -13.17 -15.06 -0.34
N GLN A 384 -13.65 -14.64 -1.52
CA GLN A 384 -13.95 -15.48 -2.67
C GLN A 384 -13.56 -14.78 -3.97
N LYS A 385 -13.30 -15.57 -5.02
CA LYS A 385 -12.83 -15.08 -6.33
C LYS A 385 -13.93 -14.46 -7.21
N THR A 386 -15.19 -14.55 -6.78
CA THR A 386 -16.37 -14.08 -7.50
C THR A 386 -17.35 -13.49 -6.50
N ALA A 387 -18.12 -12.48 -6.92
CA ALA A 387 -19.14 -11.89 -6.08
C ALA A 387 -20.22 -12.91 -5.64
N VAL A 388 -20.82 -12.64 -4.48
CA VAL A 388 -21.94 -13.40 -3.91
C VAL A 388 -23.11 -12.43 -3.68
N THR A 389 -24.35 -12.91 -3.74
CA THR A 389 -25.53 -12.14 -3.35
C THR A 389 -26.18 -12.84 -2.15
N ASP A 390 -26.45 -12.09 -1.09
CA ASP A 390 -27.15 -12.63 0.09
C ASP A 390 -28.67 -12.69 -0.11
N HIS A 391 -29.37 -13.26 0.88
CA HIS A 391 -30.82 -13.42 0.86
C HIS A 391 -31.61 -12.11 0.93
N GLU A 392 -30.98 -11.00 1.34
CA GLU A 392 -31.57 -9.65 1.33
C GLU A 392 -31.37 -8.96 -0.04
N GLY A 393 -30.52 -9.52 -0.90
CA GLY A 393 -30.20 -9.00 -2.23
C GLY A 393 -28.98 -8.08 -2.25
N ASN A 394 -28.21 -7.97 -1.16
CA ASN A 394 -26.96 -7.22 -1.19
C ASN A 394 -25.88 -7.99 -1.96
N VAL A 395 -25.12 -7.28 -2.78
CA VAL A 395 -23.95 -7.84 -3.48
C VAL A 395 -22.72 -7.70 -2.59
N TRP A 396 -21.99 -8.80 -2.44
CA TRP A 396 -20.72 -8.91 -1.75
C TRP A 396 -19.63 -9.13 -2.78
N HIS A 397 -18.66 -8.22 -2.85
CA HIS A 397 -17.58 -8.25 -3.82
C HIS A 397 -16.41 -9.14 -3.34
N PRO A 398 -15.62 -9.73 -4.26
CA PRO A 398 -14.34 -10.37 -3.94
C PRO A 398 -13.46 -9.51 -3.04
N ASP A 399 -12.68 -10.14 -2.17
CA ASP A 399 -11.93 -9.41 -1.16
C ASP A 399 -10.81 -8.56 -1.78
N ASN A 400 -10.94 -7.24 -1.59
CA ASN A 400 -9.97 -6.22 -1.97
C ASN A 400 -9.33 -5.61 -0.72
N TYR A 401 -8.34 -4.73 -0.89
CA TYR A 401 -7.64 -3.99 0.17
C TYR A 401 -6.77 -4.82 1.12
N TYR A 402 -6.70 -6.14 0.93
CA TYR A 402 -5.97 -7.04 1.82
C TYR A 402 -4.46 -7.03 1.58
N GLN A 403 -3.69 -7.26 2.65
CA GLN A 403 -2.26 -7.57 2.56
C GLN A 403 -1.94 -8.78 3.43
N ASN A 404 -1.17 -9.72 2.86
CA ASN A 404 -0.87 -11.04 3.43
C ASN A 404 -2.12 -11.92 3.67
N GLY A 405 -1.91 -13.06 4.33
CA GLY A 405 -2.92 -14.12 4.48
C GLY A 405 -3.18 -14.90 3.19
N VAL A 406 -3.94 -15.98 3.31
CA VAL A 406 -4.30 -16.90 2.22
C VAL A 406 -5.80 -17.15 2.27
N THR A 407 -6.46 -17.14 1.12
CA THR A 407 -7.85 -17.59 0.98
C THR A 407 -7.89 -19.12 0.95
N SER A 408 -8.79 -19.75 1.70
CA SER A 408 -9.07 -21.18 1.59
C SER A 408 -9.46 -21.56 0.14
N ASP A 409 -8.89 -22.64 -0.40
CA ASP A 409 -9.19 -23.11 -1.78
C ASP A 409 -10.42 -24.01 -1.89
N THR A 410 -10.93 -24.54 -0.77
CA THR A 410 -12.03 -25.53 -0.75
C THR A 410 -13.23 -24.95 -0.01
N PRO A 411 -14.42 -24.85 -0.64
CA PRO A 411 -15.61 -24.33 0.02
C PRO A 411 -16.06 -25.25 1.15
N ARG A 412 -16.57 -24.65 2.22
CA ARG A 412 -17.19 -25.33 3.35
C ARG A 412 -18.67 -24.97 3.43
N ARG A 413 -19.52 -25.96 3.69
CA ARG A 413 -20.93 -25.69 4.00
C ARG A 413 -21.07 -25.32 5.47
N VAL A 414 -21.26 -24.03 5.73
CA VAL A 414 -21.53 -23.49 7.06
C VAL A 414 -23.03 -23.56 7.37
N GLY A 415 -23.36 -23.91 8.61
CA GLY A 415 -24.72 -23.95 9.13
C GLY A 415 -25.09 -22.70 9.93
N SER A 416 -26.34 -22.66 10.40
CA SER A 416 -26.86 -21.61 11.28
C SER A 416 -26.84 -20.20 10.66
N THR A 417 -27.00 -20.11 9.34
CA THR A 417 -27.09 -18.86 8.56
C THR A 417 -28.08 -19.02 7.40
N ALA A 418 -28.68 -17.91 6.96
CA ALA A 418 -29.45 -17.85 5.71
C ALA A 418 -28.53 -17.84 4.47
N ASP A 419 -27.28 -17.39 4.65
CA ASP A 419 -26.31 -17.10 3.60
C ASP A 419 -25.07 -18.02 3.72
N PRO A 420 -25.20 -19.35 3.52
CA PRO A 420 -24.08 -20.27 3.70
C PRO A 420 -22.91 -19.97 2.77
N ASP A 421 -23.18 -19.40 1.59
CA ASP A 421 -22.17 -19.07 0.58
C ASP A 421 -21.28 -17.90 1.01
N LEU A 422 -21.79 -16.96 1.83
CA LEU A 422 -21.04 -15.85 2.43
C LEU A 422 -19.92 -16.38 3.34
N TYR A 423 -20.15 -17.51 4.01
CA TYR A 423 -19.21 -18.17 4.92
C TYR A 423 -18.46 -19.36 4.28
N ALA A 424 -18.61 -19.58 2.97
CA ALA A 424 -18.06 -20.77 2.32
C ALA A 424 -16.53 -20.82 2.31
N HIS A 425 -15.88 -19.67 2.37
CA HIS A 425 -14.43 -19.54 2.36
C HIS A 425 -13.96 -18.62 3.50
N GLU A 426 -12.66 -18.67 3.81
CA GLU A 426 -12.02 -17.80 4.80
C GLU A 426 -10.68 -17.25 4.27
N ARG A 427 -10.36 -15.99 4.59
CA ARG A 427 -8.97 -15.50 4.56
C ARG A 427 -8.37 -15.77 5.93
N TYR A 428 -7.28 -16.51 5.97
CA TYR A 428 -6.59 -16.86 7.20
C TYR A 428 -5.10 -16.52 7.16
N GLY A 429 -4.50 -16.30 8.33
CA GLY A 429 -3.07 -16.04 8.49
C GLY A 429 -2.78 -14.97 9.53
N HIS A 430 -1.75 -14.16 9.28
CA HIS A 430 -1.59 -12.80 9.80
C HIS A 430 -1.78 -11.88 8.59
N PHE A 431 -2.82 -11.04 8.61
CA PHE A 431 -3.18 -10.21 7.47
C PHE A 431 -3.82 -8.89 7.92
N THR A 432 -3.87 -7.94 6.99
CA THR A 432 -4.46 -6.62 7.20
C THR A 432 -5.41 -6.26 6.07
N TYR A 433 -6.33 -5.32 6.32
CA TYR A 433 -7.10 -4.60 5.30
C TYR A 433 -6.87 -3.10 5.48
N SER A 434 -6.91 -2.33 4.40
CA SER A 434 -6.92 -0.85 4.44
C SER A 434 -8.11 -0.34 3.63
N ILE A 435 -9.30 -0.41 4.21
CA ILE A 435 -10.57 -0.22 3.49
C ILE A 435 -10.83 1.28 3.30
N PRO A 436 -11.05 1.77 2.06
CA PRO A 436 -11.21 3.19 1.78
C PRO A 436 -12.59 3.70 2.21
N VAL A 437 -12.61 4.82 2.94
CA VAL A 437 -13.82 5.44 3.49
C VAL A 437 -13.71 6.96 3.55
N ASP A 438 -14.84 7.67 3.51
CA ASP A 438 -14.86 9.12 3.66
C ASP A 438 -14.42 9.51 5.09
N PRO A 439 -13.37 10.33 5.26
CA PRO A 439 -12.79 10.66 6.56
C PRO A 439 -13.69 11.54 7.45
N ARG A 440 -14.82 12.06 6.93
CA ARG A 440 -15.73 12.92 7.69
C ARG A 440 -16.56 12.14 8.73
N ASP A 441 -16.86 10.89 8.42
CA ASP A 441 -17.94 10.16 9.07
C ASP A 441 -17.44 9.14 10.12
N ARG A 442 -18.38 8.32 10.61
CA ARG A 442 -18.12 7.17 11.46
C ARG A 442 -18.70 5.94 10.80
N TYR A 443 -18.12 4.79 11.10
CA TYR A 443 -18.48 3.55 10.43
C TYR A 443 -18.77 2.44 11.44
N SER A 444 -19.78 1.64 11.10
CA SER A 444 -20.00 0.32 11.67
C SER A 444 -19.30 -0.72 10.80
N VAL A 445 -18.45 -1.54 11.40
CA VAL A 445 -17.80 -2.70 10.76
C VAL A 445 -18.42 -3.97 11.30
N VAL A 446 -18.95 -4.81 10.42
CA VAL A 446 -19.43 -6.16 10.74
C VAL A 446 -18.40 -7.17 10.24
N LEU A 447 -17.88 -7.98 11.15
CA LEU A 447 -16.95 -9.07 10.84
C LEU A 447 -17.69 -10.40 10.90
N HIS A 448 -17.65 -11.13 9.78
CA HIS A 448 -18.32 -12.42 9.62
C HIS A 448 -17.26 -13.53 9.73
N PHE A 449 -17.50 -14.50 10.62
CA PHE A 449 -16.60 -15.61 10.87
C PHE A 449 -17.35 -16.95 10.85
N ALA A 450 -16.65 -18.02 10.46
CA ALA A 450 -17.03 -19.39 10.76
C ALA A 450 -15.77 -20.22 11.00
N GLU A 451 -15.80 -21.17 11.95
CA GLU A 451 -14.65 -22.06 12.16
C GLU A 451 -14.64 -23.17 11.10
N LEU A 452 -13.87 -22.94 10.03
CA LEU A 452 -13.79 -23.81 8.85
C LEU A 452 -12.76 -24.94 8.97
N TYR A 453 -11.85 -24.87 9.94
CA TYR A 453 -10.72 -25.79 10.07
C TYR A 453 -10.80 -26.69 11.31
N TRP A 454 -11.12 -26.16 12.48
CA TRP A 454 -11.04 -26.90 13.75
C TRP A 454 -12.34 -27.59 14.19
N GLY A 455 -12.19 -28.85 14.61
CA GLY A 455 -13.18 -29.65 15.31
C GLY A 455 -13.82 -30.77 14.49
N PRO A 456 -14.78 -31.52 15.07
CA PRO A 456 -15.15 -32.85 14.62
C PRO A 456 -15.86 -32.91 13.25
N LYS A 457 -16.28 -31.76 12.70
CA LYS A 457 -16.92 -31.65 11.37
C LYS A 457 -15.99 -31.02 10.31
N ALA A 458 -14.78 -30.61 10.69
CA ALA A 458 -13.80 -29.95 9.82
C ALA A 458 -12.53 -30.81 9.69
N SER A 459 -11.48 -30.30 9.03
CA SER A 459 -10.29 -31.10 8.71
C SER A 459 -9.27 -31.25 9.84
N GLY A 460 -9.22 -30.30 10.78
CA GLY A 460 -8.30 -30.31 11.91
C GLY A 460 -8.96 -30.80 13.20
N SER A 461 -8.32 -31.73 13.90
CA SER A 461 -8.73 -32.10 15.26
C SER A 461 -8.39 -30.98 16.25
N GLY A 462 -9.39 -30.48 16.97
CA GLY A 462 -9.23 -29.34 17.88
C GLY A 462 -10.55 -28.90 18.52
N GLY A 463 -10.52 -27.73 19.17
CA GLY A 463 -11.66 -27.15 19.86
C GLY A 463 -11.34 -25.78 20.46
N VAL A 464 -11.89 -25.50 21.64
CA VAL A 464 -11.61 -24.30 22.44
C VAL A 464 -10.09 -24.15 22.63
N GLY A 465 -9.57 -22.95 22.36
CA GLY A 465 -8.15 -22.62 22.39
C GLY A 465 -7.35 -23.02 21.14
N SER A 466 -7.91 -23.75 20.17
CA SER A 466 -7.19 -24.15 18.95
C SER A 466 -6.98 -23.01 17.96
N ARG A 467 -7.85 -21.99 17.95
CA ARG A 467 -7.68 -20.75 17.18
C ARG A 467 -8.03 -19.56 18.06
N VAL A 468 -7.03 -18.74 18.39
CA VAL A 468 -7.20 -17.53 19.21
C VAL A 468 -6.49 -16.37 18.53
N PHE A 469 -7.16 -15.25 18.32
CA PHE A 469 -6.58 -14.09 17.65
C PHE A 469 -7.11 -12.75 18.17
N ARG A 470 -6.48 -11.66 17.75
CA ARG A 470 -6.92 -10.30 17.98
C ARG A 470 -7.35 -9.66 16.66
N VAL A 471 -8.33 -8.76 16.72
CA VAL A 471 -8.64 -7.83 15.64
C VAL A 471 -8.45 -6.40 16.14
N ILE A 472 -7.71 -5.59 15.40
CA ILE A 472 -7.40 -4.19 15.69
C ILE A 472 -7.91 -3.34 14.52
N CYS A 473 -8.52 -2.18 14.78
CA CYS A 473 -8.85 -1.16 13.77
C CYS A 473 -8.20 0.17 14.15
N ASN A 474 -7.41 0.76 13.25
CA ASN A 474 -6.77 2.08 13.45
C ASN A 474 -6.05 2.21 14.81
N GLY A 475 -5.38 1.13 15.23
CA GLY A 475 -4.67 1.03 16.52
C GLY A 475 -5.51 0.69 17.74
N SER A 476 -6.85 0.65 17.64
CA SER A 476 -7.78 0.27 18.71
C SER A 476 -8.18 -1.20 18.60
N THR A 477 -8.05 -1.97 19.68
CA THR A 477 -8.44 -3.38 19.70
C THR A 477 -9.97 -3.52 19.68
N LEU A 478 -10.51 -4.18 18.64
CA LEU A 478 -11.93 -4.51 18.51
C LEU A 478 -12.26 -5.85 19.19
N LEU A 479 -11.40 -6.86 18.98
CA LEU A 479 -11.51 -8.19 19.58
C LEU A 479 -10.15 -8.54 20.20
N ASP A 480 -10.08 -8.82 21.50
CA ASP A 480 -8.87 -9.34 22.15
C ASP A 480 -9.05 -10.81 22.53
N ARG A 481 -8.02 -11.64 22.28
CA ARG A 481 -7.99 -13.08 22.59
C ARG A 481 -9.27 -13.84 22.17
N PHE A 482 -9.81 -13.49 21.01
CA PHE A 482 -11.05 -14.04 20.48
C PHE A 482 -10.83 -15.50 20.04
N ASP A 483 -11.57 -16.40 20.67
CA ASP A 483 -11.59 -17.83 20.42
C ASP A 483 -12.84 -18.18 19.60
N LEU A 484 -12.67 -18.29 18.28
CA LEU A 484 -13.78 -18.50 17.36
C LEU A 484 -14.49 -19.84 17.60
N TYR A 485 -13.75 -20.89 17.98
CA TYR A 485 -14.35 -22.18 18.28
C TYR A 485 -15.22 -22.12 19.54
N LYS A 486 -14.77 -21.41 20.59
CA LYS A 486 -15.56 -21.21 21.81
C LYS A 486 -16.88 -20.49 21.53
N GLU A 487 -16.89 -19.57 20.58
CA GLU A 487 -18.03 -18.69 20.29
C GLU A 487 -19.04 -19.33 19.33
N ALA A 488 -18.59 -20.05 18.30
CA ALA A 488 -19.46 -20.63 17.26
C ALA A 488 -19.42 -22.16 17.18
N GLY A 489 -18.34 -22.80 17.64
CA GLY A 489 -18.01 -24.18 17.29
C GLY A 489 -17.73 -24.36 15.79
N THR A 490 -17.55 -25.62 15.38
CA THR A 490 -17.21 -25.96 13.98
C THR A 490 -18.38 -25.70 13.01
N LEU A 491 -18.10 -25.02 11.89
CA LEU A 491 -19.02 -24.80 10.77
C LEU A 491 -20.37 -24.15 11.16
N ASN A 492 -20.36 -23.22 12.11
CA ASN A 492 -21.47 -22.27 12.31
C ASN A 492 -20.99 -20.85 12.04
N ALA A 493 -21.89 -20.01 11.51
CA ALA A 493 -21.66 -18.58 11.36
C ALA A 493 -21.71 -17.86 12.72
N VAL A 494 -20.86 -16.84 12.88
CA VAL A 494 -20.98 -15.81 13.92
C VAL A 494 -20.57 -14.46 13.36
N THR A 495 -21.24 -13.39 13.79
CA THR A 495 -20.91 -12.01 13.44
C THR A 495 -20.47 -11.24 14.67
N LYS A 496 -19.62 -10.23 14.48
CA LYS A 496 -19.26 -9.24 15.51
C LYS A 496 -19.31 -7.84 14.88
N THR A 497 -20.12 -6.95 15.45
CA THR A 497 -20.33 -5.58 14.96
C THR A 497 -19.62 -4.58 15.87
N PHE A 498 -18.93 -3.62 15.26
CA PHE A 498 -18.20 -2.56 15.94
C PHE A 498 -18.59 -1.22 15.36
N SER A 499 -19.29 -0.40 16.14
CA SER A 499 -19.82 0.90 15.72
C SER A 499 -18.93 2.06 16.12
N HIS A 500 -19.20 3.23 15.53
CA HIS A 500 -18.55 4.51 15.81
C HIS A 500 -17.06 4.56 15.49
N LEU A 501 -16.56 3.64 14.66
CA LEU A 501 -15.16 3.62 14.24
C LEU A 501 -14.83 4.87 13.43
N ARG A 502 -13.67 5.45 13.70
CA ARG A 502 -13.17 6.63 12.96
C ARG A 502 -12.15 6.19 11.92
N PRO A 503 -12.22 6.71 10.68
CA PRO A 503 -11.16 6.55 9.69
C PRO A 503 -9.82 7.14 10.16
N SER A 504 -8.74 6.72 9.50
CA SER A 504 -7.45 7.39 9.55
C SER A 504 -7.53 8.77 8.84
N PRO A 505 -6.53 9.66 9.00
CA PRO A 505 -6.44 10.91 8.22
C PRO A 505 -6.45 10.69 6.70
N GLU A 506 -5.95 9.55 6.24
CA GLU A 506 -5.94 9.08 4.85
C GLU A 506 -7.31 8.49 4.39
N GLY A 507 -8.33 8.53 5.25
CA GLY A 507 -9.66 7.99 4.96
C GLY A 507 -9.64 6.46 4.83
N LYS A 508 -9.02 5.77 5.79
CA LYS A 508 -8.95 4.29 5.83
C LYS A 508 -9.49 3.70 7.13
N LEU A 509 -10.08 2.51 7.05
CA LEU A 509 -10.19 1.60 8.18
C LEU A 509 -9.09 0.54 8.04
N ASP A 510 -7.98 0.76 8.73
CA ASP A 510 -6.86 -0.19 8.78
C ASP A 510 -7.16 -1.29 9.80
N LEU A 511 -7.62 -2.45 9.31
CA LEU A 511 -7.88 -3.64 10.12
C LEU A 511 -6.64 -4.54 10.15
N THR A 512 -6.27 -5.04 11.33
CA THR A 512 -5.23 -6.07 11.51
C THR A 512 -5.82 -7.29 12.19
N PHE A 513 -5.62 -8.46 11.58
CA PHE A 513 -5.97 -9.76 12.13
C PHE A 513 -4.68 -10.44 12.62
N GLU A 514 -4.46 -10.43 13.93
CA GLU A 514 -3.22 -10.81 14.60
C GLU A 514 -3.36 -12.18 15.30
N PRO A 515 -2.65 -13.23 14.83
CA PRO A 515 -2.55 -14.52 15.51
C PRO A 515 -2.07 -14.43 16.96
N ILE A 516 -2.74 -15.13 17.88
CA ILE A 516 -2.25 -15.39 19.25
C ILE A 516 -1.99 -16.90 19.45
N VAL A 517 -2.91 -17.75 18.97
CA VAL A 517 -2.76 -19.21 18.86
C VAL A 517 -3.31 -19.64 17.51
N ASN A 518 -2.45 -20.16 16.64
CA ASN A 518 -2.74 -20.42 15.23
C ASN A 518 -3.27 -19.21 14.46
N PHE A 519 -3.49 -19.38 13.15
CA PHE A 519 -3.86 -18.30 12.25
C PHE A 519 -5.20 -17.64 12.59
N ALA A 520 -5.23 -16.31 12.57
CA ALA A 520 -6.45 -15.52 12.58
C ALA A 520 -7.27 -15.80 11.30
N THR A 521 -8.55 -15.46 11.31
CA THR A 521 -9.45 -15.71 10.16
C THR A 521 -10.55 -14.66 10.03
N VAL A 522 -11.13 -14.54 8.82
CA VAL A 522 -12.40 -13.86 8.53
C VAL A 522 -13.03 -14.49 7.29
N SER A 523 -14.36 -14.51 7.19
CA SER A 523 -15.12 -15.02 6.02
C SER A 523 -15.74 -13.92 5.17
N ALA A 524 -16.13 -12.80 5.79
CA ALA A 524 -16.53 -11.58 5.11
C ALA A 524 -16.41 -10.34 6.01
N ILE A 525 -16.38 -9.16 5.41
CA ILE A 525 -16.32 -7.86 6.07
C ILE A 525 -17.37 -6.95 5.43
N GLU A 526 -18.23 -6.35 6.24
CA GLU A 526 -19.13 -5.27 5.82
C GLU A 526 -18.76 -3.98 6.56
N VAL A 527 -18.80 -2.86 5.84
CA VAL A 527 -18.57 -1.51 6.36
C VAL A 527 -19.75 -0.63 5.96
N ILE A 528 -20.39 -0.01 6.96
CA ILE A 528 -21.60 0.81 6.81
C ILE A 528 -21.30 2.20 7.36
N ASP A 529 -21.62 3.23 6.59
CA ASP A 529 -21.57 4.63 7.02
C ASP A 529 -22.68 4.93 8.04
N GLU A 530 -22.33 5.54 9.17
CA GLU A 530 -23.22 5.93 10.26
C GLU A 530 -23.71 7.39 10.15
N ALA A 531 -23.34 8.12 9.09
CA ALA A 531 -23.94 9.43 8.79
C ALA A 531 -25.48 9.31 8.76
N GLU A 532 -26.20 10.34 9.22
CA GLU A 532 -27.67 10.36 9.30
C GLU A 532 -28.36 10.89 8.04
#